data_AF-A0A5C8QDP2-F1
#
_entry.id   AF-A0A5C8QDP2-F1
#
_cell.length_a   1.000
_cell.length_b   1.000
_cell.length_c   1.000
_cell.angle_alpha   90.00
_cell.angle_beta   90.00
_cell.angle_gamma   90.00
#
_symmetry.space_group_name_H-M   'P 1'
#
loop_
_entity.id
_entity.type
_entity.pdbx_description
1 polymer ?
#
loop_
_entity_poly.entity_id
_entity_poly.type
_entity_poly.pdbx_seq_one_letter_code
_entity_poly.pdbx_strand_id
1 'polypeptide(L)'
;MTAADQPSTTRTDAHSPASFLAAAAALAAMDDALRDAQHETPDAAGPGSEQALASLLLLRQVREQLAGWETGLIETARDAGASWADLAPPLGVASRQAAERRYLRGRPGAVGTTGEQRVTATRQARAAERATVSWARANAADLRRLAGQITALARLAPEARSAQAALHAALGAADAAELIAPLTGMRPYLDARHTGLVQSLEALEDRHRTTAADDD
;
A
#
# COMPACT_ATOMS: atom_id res chain seq x y z
N MET A 1 26.25 -0.15 -36.68
CA MET A 1 27.00 -0.03 -35.42
C MET A 1 26.13 0.78 -34.47
N THR A 2 25.26 0.08 -33.74
CA THR A 2 24.11 0.63 -33.02
C THR A 2 24.56 1.09 -31.64
N ALA A 3 24.52 2.39 -31.38
CA ALA A 3 24.78 2.94 -30.06
C ALA A 3 23.61 2.58 -29.14
N ALA A 4 23.93 1.91 -28.04
CA ALA A 4 22.97 1.47 -27.04
C ALA A 4 22.28 2.66 -26.39
N ASP A 5 20.95 2.64 -26.50
CA ASP A 5 20.00 3.42 -25.73
C ASP A 5 20.19 3.08 -24.24
N GLN A 6 20.73 4.02 -23.46
CA GLN A 6 20.76 3.89 -22.01
C GLN A 6 19.40 4.36 -21.48
N PRO A 7 18.69 3.55 -20.68
CA PRO A 7 17.49 4.02 -20.02
C PRO A 7 17.89 5.10 -19.02
N SER A 8 17.55 6.34 -19.36
CA SER A 8 17.57 7.46 -18.42
C SER A 8 16.67 7.09 -17.25
N THR A 9 17.28 6.75 -16.11
CA THR A 9 16.56 6.61 -14.85
C THR A 9 16.04 8.01 -14.50
N THR A 10 14.77 8.22 -14.79
CA THR A 10 13.93 9.30 -14.26
C THR A 10 14.07 9.29 -12.74
N ARG A 11 14.97 10.13 -12.24
CA ARG A 11 15.15 10.38 -10.81
C ARG A 11 13.95 11.20 -10.32
N THR A 12 12.90 10.49 -9.94
CA THR A 12 11.61 11.01 -9.45
C THR A 12 11.62 11.34 -7.95
N ASP A 13 12.76 11.76 -7.37
CA ASP A 13 12.85 12.08 -5.94
C ASP A 13 12.81 13.60 -5.71
N ALA A 14 11.72 14.24 -6.13
CA ALA A 14 11.52 15.69 -6.05
C ALA A 14 10.92 16.20 -4.73
N HIS A 15 10.86 15.39 -3.65
CA HIS A 15 10.18 15.80 -2.41
C HIS A 15 10.88 15.44 -1.08
N SER A 16 12.17 15.10 -1.12
CA SER A 16 13.04 15.20 0.06
C SER A 16 13.89 16.47 -0.07
N PRO A 17 14.23 17.17 1.03
CA PRO A 17 15.03 18.38 0.93
C PRO A 17 16.30 18.09 0.13
N ALA A 18 16.65 19.00 -0.77
CA ALA A 18 17.91 19.01 -1.50
C ALA A 18 19.07 19.15 -0.49
N SER A 19 19.46 18.06 0.19
CA SER A 19 20.38 18.01 1.35
C SER A 19 19.85 18.62 2.67
N PHE A 20 20.16 17.95 3.79
CA PHE A 20 19.92 18.43 5.16
C PHE A 20 20.43 19.87 5.37
N LEU A 21 21.60 20.20 4.82
CA LEU A 21 22.23 21.52 4.96
C LEU A 21 21.39 22.63 4.31
N ALA A 22 20.74 22.36 3.17
CA ALA A 22 19.86 23.35 2.55
C ALA A 22 18.58 23.58 3.36
N ALA A 23 17.99 22.51 3.93
CA ALA A 23 16.85 22.64 4.82
C ALA A 23 17.19 23.41 6.10
N ALA A 24 18.35 23.13 6.71
CA ALA A 24 18.82 23.85 7.88
C ALA A 24 19.08 25.34 7.59
N ALA A 25 19.70 25.66 6.44
CA ALA A 25 19.92 27.04 6.02
C ALA A 25 18.61 27.79 5.73
N ALA A 26 17.64 27.14 5.08
CA ALA A 26 16.32 27.71 4.82
C ALA A 26 15.54 27.99 6.11
N LEU A 27 15.58 27.06 7.08
CA LEU A 27 14.95 27.25 8.39
C LEU A 27 15.56 28.43 9.16
N ALA A 28 16.89 28.59 9.11
CA ALA A 28 17.55 29.73 9.73
C ALA A 28 17.13 31.07 9.09
N ALA A 29 17.08 31.13 7.75
CA ALA A 29 16.65 32.33 7.03
C ALA A 29 15.17 32.68 7.31
N MET A 30 14.29 31.68 7.45
CA MET A 30 12.89 31.89 7.84
C MET A 30 12.78 32.42 9.27
N ASP A 31 13.55 31.88 10.21
CA ASP A 31 13.56 32.35 11.61
C ASP A 31 14.03 33.81 11.72
N ASP A 32 15.08 34.18 11.00
CA ASP A 32 15.54 35.58 10.95
C ASP A 32 14.47 36.50 10.34
N ALA A 33 13.85 36.12 9.21
CA ALA A 33 12.76 36.90 8.60
C ALA A 33 11.53 37.04 9.52
N LEU A 34 11.20 35.98 10.30
CA LEU A 34 10.11 36.01 11.28
C LEU A 34 10.42 36.94 12.46
N ARG A 35 11.68 36.99 12.91
CA ARG A 35 12.10 37.95 13.94
C ARG A 35 12.03 39.38 13.42
N ASP A 36 12.50 39.64 12.21
CA ASP A 36 12.43 40.98 11.61
C ASP A 36 10.98 41.46 11.50
N ALA A 37 10.07 40.60 11.00
CA ALA A 37 8.65 40.90 10.89
C ALA A 37 7.95 41.19 12.23
N GLN A 38 8.44 40.61 13.35
CA GLN A 38 7.92 40.90 14.69
C GLN A 38 8.33 42.29 15.21
N HIS A 39 9.44 42.85 14.70
CA HIS A 39 9.94 44.16 15.10
C HIS A 39 9.47 45.28 14.15
N GLU A 40 8.77 44.94 13.07
CA GLU A 40 8.26 45.88 12.09
C GLU A 40 6.99 46.58 12.62
N THR A 41 6.96 47.91 12.54
CA THR A 41 5.79 48.70 12.94
C THR A 41 4.63 48.48 11.96
N PRO A 42 3.39 48.28 12.45
CA PRO A 42 2.23 48.07 11.59
C PRO A 42 2.06 49.22 10.59
N ASP A 43 1.84 48.86 9.33
CA ASP A 43 1.63 49.84 8.27
C ASP A 43 0.28 50.56 8.45
N ALA A 44 0.23 51.86 8.11
CA ALA A 44 -0.95 52.69 8.37
C ALA A 44 -2.15 52.34 7.46
N ALA A 45 -1.90 51.65 6.35
CA ALA A 45 -2.93 51.12 5.46
C ALA A 45 -2.98 49.59 5.57
N GLY A 46 -4.16 49.05 5.91
CA GLY A 46 -4.38 47.60 5.98
C GLY A 46 -4.30 46.92 4.61
N PRO A 47 -3.94 45.63 4.55
CA PRO A 47 -3.78 44.91 3.29
C PRO A 47 -5.12 44.76 2.55
N GLY A 48 -5.07 44.83 1.21
CA GLY A 48 -6.22 44.51 0.36
C GLY A 48 -6.60 43.03 0.42
N SER A 49 -7.85 42.69 0.10
CA SER A 49 -8.37 41.32 0.18
C SER A 49 -7.59 40.31 -0.66
N GLU A 50 -7.10 40.71 -1.84
CA GLU A 50 -6.27 39.87 -2.71
C GLU A 50 -4.91 39.55 -2.07
N GLN A 51 -4.29 40.54 -1.43
CA GLN A 51 -3.01 40.37 -0.75
C GLN A 51 -3.16 39.44 0.47
N ALA A 52 -4.25 39.57 1.23
CA ALA A 52 -4.54 38.65 2.34
C ALA A 52 -4.74 37.20 1.88
N LEU A 53 -5.45 36.98 0.76
CA LEU A 53 -5.64 35.63 0.20
C LEU A 53 -4.32 35.05 -0.33
N ALA A 54 -3.49 35.85 -1.00
CA ALA A 54 -2.16 35.45 -1.46
C ALA A 54 -1.27 35.04 -0.29
N SER A 55 -1.28 35.79 0.82
CA SER A 55 -0.56 35.45 2.05
C SER A 55 -1.03 34.13 2.66
N LEU A 56 -2.33 33.82 2.63
CA LEU A 56 -2.85 32.55 3.13
C LEU A 56 -2.43 31.36 2.26
N LEU A 57 -2.39 31.52 0.94
CA LEU A 57 -1.89 30.49 0.02
C LEU A 57 -0.41 30.22 0.24
N LEU A 58 0.39 31.28 0.37
CA LEU A 58 1.82 31.18 0.68
C LEU A 58 2.05 30.46 2.02
N LEU A 59 1.29 30.83 3.06
CA LEU A 59 1.35 30.18 4.37
C LEU A 59 1.04 28.69 4.30
N ARG A 60 0.04 28.28 3.51
CA ARG A 60 -0.28 26.86 3.29
C ARG A 60 0.90 26.15 2.64
N GLN A 61 1.45 26.71 1.56
CA GLN A 61 2.57 26.10 0.83
C GLN A 61 3.81 25.95 1.70
N VAL A 62 4.15 26.97 2.51
CA VAL A 62 5.26 26.91 3.46
C VAL A 62 5.03 25.81 4.51
N ARG A 63 3.82 25.70 5.07
CA ARG A 63 3.49 24.63 6.04
C ARG A 63 3.63 23.23 5.44
N GLU A 64 3.22 23.04 4.20
CA GLU A 64 3.37 21.77 3.49
C GLU A 64 4.85 21.41 3.27
N GLN A 65 5.68 22.38 2.87
CA GLN A 65 7.13 22.18 2.72
C GLN A 65 7.81 21.83 4.06
N LEU A 66 7.48 22.58 5.12
CA LEU A 66 8.02 22.34 6.46
C LEU A 66 7.60 20.97 7.03
N ALA A 67 6.36 20.56 6.81
CA ALA A 67 5.88 19.23 7.20
C ALA A 67 6.65 18.11 6.46
N GLY A 68 7.02 18.34 5.20
CA GLY A 68 7.87 17.42 4.43
C GLY A 68 9.30 17.29 4.97
N TRP A 69 9.85 18.33 5.59
CA TRP A 69 11.22 18.31 6.13
C TRP A 69 11.31 17.67 7.52
N GLU A 70 10.24 17.70 8.32
CA GLU A 70 10.23 17.20 9.71
C GLU A 70 10.72 15.74 9.81
N THR A 71 10.20 14.85 8.95
CA THR A 71 10.60 13.44 8.93
C THR A 71 12.08 13.27 8.57
N GLY A 72 12.58 13.99 7.56
CA GLY A 72 13.99 13.92 7.15
C GLY A 72 14.97 14.47 8.20
N LEU A 73 14.56 15.50 8.95
CA LEU A 73 15.34 16.05 10.06
C LEU A 73 15.40 15.08 11.25
N ILE A 74 14.28 14.40 11.56
CA ILE A 74 14.24 13.35 12.58
C ILE A 74 15.15 12.19 12.20
N GLU A 75 15.10 11.73 10.94
CA GLU A 75 15.94 10.62 10.45
C GLU A 75 17.42 10.99 10.50
N THR A 76 17.79 12.19 10.06
CA THR A 76 19.18 12.67 10.13
C THR A 76 19.69 12.72 11.58
N ALA A 77 18.87 13.18 12.53
CA ALA A 77 19.24 13.19 13.95
C ALA A 77 19.35 11.77 14.53
N ARG A 78 18.47 10.84 14.13
CA ARG A 78 18.52 9.43 14.52
C ARG A 78 19.78 8.73 14.01
N ASP A 79 20.17 9.00 12.76
CA ASP A 79 21.39 8.47 12.15
C ASP A 79 22.66 9.02 12.81
N ALA A 80 22.61 10.26 13.30
CA ALA A 80 23.65 10.86 14.13
C ALA A 80 23.67 10.34 15.60
N GLY A 81 22.74 9.45 15.97
CA GLY A 81 22.71 8.77 17.27
C GLY A 81 21.75 9.37 18.30
N ALA A 82 20.97 10.41 17.99
CA ALA A 82 20.02 11.00 18.93
C ALA A 82 18.93 9.99 19.33
N SER A 83 18.64 9.84 20.62
CA SER A 83 17.56 8.97 21.08
C SER A 83 16.19 9.64 20.92
N TRP A 84 15.10 8.87 20.97
CA TRP A 84 13.74 9.42 21.01
C TRP A 84 13.48 10.33 22.22
N ALA A 85 14.25 10.17 23.30
CA ALA A 85 14.17 11.08 24.45
C ALA A 85 14.82 12.43 24.13
N ASP A 86 15.94 12.43 23.40
CA ASP A 86 16.63 13.64 22.95
C ASP A 86 15.82 14.41 21.90
N LEU A 87 15.00 13.70 21.12
CA LEU A 87 14.10 14.28 20.12
C LEU A 87 12.80 14.86 20.72
N ALA A 88 12.42 14.50 21.94
CA ALA A 88 11.15 14.96 22.52
C ALA A 88 11.11 16.50 22.74
N PRO A 89 12.14 17.12 23.36
CA PRO A 89 12.19 18.58 23.49
C PRO A 89 12.12 19.36 22.16
N PRO A 90 12.95 19.08 21.13
CA PRO A 90 12.90 19.85 19.88
C PRO A 90 11.62 19.63 19.07
N LEU A 91 10.93 18.49 19.23
CA LEU A 91 9.63 18.24 18.60
C LEU A 91 8.45 18.86 19.37
N GLY A 92 8.71 19.53 20.49
CA GLY A 92 7.69 20.17 21.33
C GLY A 92 6.76 19.18 22.03
N VAL A 93 7.23 17.97 22.33
CA VAL A 93 6.42 16.91 22.95
C VAL A 93 6.97 16.50 24.32
N ALA A 94 6.08 16.13 25.23
CA ALA A 94 6.43 15.88 26.63
C ALA A 94 7.16 14.55 26.88
N SER A 95 7.20 13.63 25.91
CA SER A 95 7.76 12.30 26.14
C SER A 95 8.36 11.66 24.91
N ARG A 96 9.25 10.70 25.16
CA ARG A 96 9.82 9.79 24.17
C ARG A 96 8.74 9.14 23.28
N GLN A 97 7.69 8.60 23.89
CA GLN A 97 6.61 7.95 23.15
C GLN A 97 5.82 8.94 22.28
N ALA A 98 5.64 10.18 22.74
CA ALA A 98 4.99 11.21 21.96
C ALA A 98 5.82 11.61 20.73
N ALA A 99 7.15 11.67 20.87
CA ALA A 99 8.10 11.92 19.77
C ALA A 99 8.04 10.79 18.73
N GLU A 100 8.13 9.55 19.18
CA GLU A 100 8.02 8.37 18.32
C GLU A 100 6.66 8.32 17.60
N ARG A 101 5.56 8.57 18.30
CA ARG A 101 4.23 8.59 17.69
C ARG A 101 4.09 9.71 16.66
N ARG A 102 4.74 10.87 16.86
CA ARG A 102 4.75 11.99 15.91
C ARG A 102 5.51 11.62 14.64
N TYR A 103 6.71 11.07 14.78
CA TYR A 103 7.47 10.52 13.67
C TYR A 103 6.69 9.46 12.88
N LEU A 104 6.07 8.49 13.57
CA LEU A 104 5.28 7.44 12.92
C LEU A 104 4.02 7.96 12.19
N ARG A 105 3.48 9.12 12.58
CA ARG A 105 2.40 9.79 11.84
C ARG A 105 2.91 10.51 10.59
N GLY A 106 4.11 11.08 10.66
CA GLY A 106 4.75 11.83 9.57
C GLY A 106 5.53 10.96 8.57
N ARG A 107 5.78 9.68 8.89
CA ARG A 107 6.51 8.76 8.02
C ARG A 107 5.70 8.48 6.74
N PRO A 108 6.21 8.83 5.55
CA PRO A 108 5.72 8.23 4.32
C PRO A 108 5.98 6.73 4.43
N GLY A 109 4.94 5.89 4.38
CA GLY A 109 5.15 4.44 4.32
C GLY A 109 6.08 4.10 3.14
N ALA A 110 6.76 2.95 3.22
CA ALA A 110 7.61 2.42 2.14
C ALA A 110 7.00 2.77 0.79
N VAL A 111 7.75 3.52 -0.04
CA VAL A 111 7.32 4.19 -1.28
C VAL A 111 5.84 3.92 -1.62
N GLY A 112 4.95 4.81 -1.18
CA GLY A 112 3.59 4.89 -1.72
C GLY A 112 2.43 4.25 -0.94
N THR A 113 2.50 4.01 0.37
CA THR A 113 1.26 3.68 1.14
C THR A 113 1.11 4.42 2.49
N THR A 114 0.08 5.25 2.65
CA THR A 114 -0.29 5.97 3.87
C THR A 114 -0.91 5.04 4.94
N GLY A 115 -1.01 5.50 6.20
CA GLY A 115 -1.67 4.76 7.28
C GLY A 115 -3.14 4.45 7.00
N GLU A 116 -3.85 5.37 6.34
CA GLU A 116 -5.21 5.12 5.83
C GLU A 116 -5.20 4.08 4.72
N GLN A 117 -4.20 4.10 3.83
CA GLN A 117 -4.06 3.06 2.80
C GLN A 117 -3.70 1.69 3.38
N ARG A 118 -3.03 1.58 4.53
CA ARG A 118 -2.89 0.28 5.25
C ARG A 118 -4.20 -0.22 5.82
N VAL A 119 -5.00 0.67 6.41
CA VAL A 119 -6.33 0.33 6.91
C VAL A 119 -7.24 -0.04 5.75
N THR A 120 -7.19 0.70 4.64
CA THR A 120 -7.92 0.43 3.40
C THR A 120 -7.45 -0.87 2.77
N ALA A 121 -6.15 -1.13 2.63
CA ALA A 121 -5.61 -2.38 2.11
C ALA A 121 -5.98 -3.57 3.01
N THR A 122 -6.00 -3.40 4.32
CA THR A 122 -6.49 -4.44 5.25
C THR A 122 -8.00 -4.63 5.12
N ARG A 123 -8.76 -3.55 4.94
CA ARG A 123 -10.22 -3.60 4.71
C ARG A 123 -10.55 -4.23 3.36
N GLN A 124 -9.79 -3.91 2.31
CA GLN A 124 -9.87 -4.46 0.97
C GLN A 124 -9.45 -5.92 0.95
N ALA A 125 -8.34 -6.30 1.60
CA ALA A 125 -7.95 -7.70 1.75
C ALA A 125 -9.04 -8.51 2.49
N ARG A 126 -9.62 -7.96 3.56
CA ARG A 126 -10.76 -8.59 4.25
C ARG A 126 -12.03 -8.58 3.41
N ALA A 127 -12.24 -7.59 2.55
CA ALA A 127 -13.38 -7.51 1.65
C ALA A 127 -13.25 -8.55 0.53
N ALA A 128 -12.08 -8.64 -0.10
CA ALA A 128 -11.71 -9.66 -1.07
C ALA A 128 -11.86 -11.07 -0.48
N GLU A 129 -11.35 -11.31 0.74
CA GLU A 129 -11.54 -12.59 1.43
C GLU A 129 -13.03 -12.92 1.63
N ARG A 130 -13.84 -11.94 2.07
CA ARG A 130 -15.30 -12.12 2.21
C ARG A 130 -15.98 -12.35 0.86
N ALA A 131 -15.54 -11.67 -0.20
CA ALA A 131 -16.07 -11.81 -1.55
C ALA A 131 -15.76 -13.21 -2.10
N THR A 132 -14.52 -13.69 -1.95
CA THR A 132 -14.12 -15.06 -2.30
C THR A 132 -14.96 -16.09 -1.55
N VAL A 133 -15.14 -15.94 -0.23
CA VAL A 133 -15.98 -16.85 0.57
C VAL A 133 -17.44 -16.79 0.13
N SER A 134 -17.99 -15.61 -0.13
CA SER A 134 -19.37 -15.43 -0.59
C SER A 134 -19.60 -16.07 -1.96
N TRP A 135 -18.71 -15.80 -2.92
CA TRP A 135 -18.74 -16.39 -4.25
C TRP A 135 -18.61 -17.92 -4.18
N ALA A 136 -17.71 -18.43 -3.35
CA ALA A 136 -17.52 -19.87 -3.19
C ALA A 136 -18.79 -20.55 -2.65
N ARG A 137 -19.48 -19.90 -1.72
CA ARG A 137 -20.77 -20.39 -1.19
C ARG A 137 -21.87 -20.35 -2.25
N ALA A 138 -21.93 -19.29 -3.07
CA ALA A 138 -22.88 -19.20 -4.19
C ALA A 138 -22.61 -20.26 -5.27
N ASN A 139 -21.34 -20.63 -5.49
CA ASN A 139 -20.91 -21.59 -6.52
C ASN A 139 -20.58 -22.99 -5.93
N ALA A 140 -21.01 -23.26 -4.70
CA ALA A 140 -20.54 -24.41 -3.93
C ALA A 140 -20.90 -25.77 -4.56
N ALA A 141 -22.05 -25.84 -5.24
CA ALA A 141 -22.48 -27.04 -5.95
C ALA A 141 -21.55 -27.37 -7.13
N ASP A 142 -21.18 -26.36 -7.92
CA ASP A 142 -20.28 -26.52 -9.07
C ASP A 142 -18.85 -26.86 -8.62
N LEU A 143 -18.35 -26.19 -7.58
CA LEU A 143 -17.04 -26.49 -7.00
C LEU A 143 -16.96 -27.95 -6.54
N ARG A 144 -17.96 -28.44 -5.80
CA ARG A 144 -18.02 -29.83 -5.34
C ARG A 144 -18.21 -30.84 -6.47
N ARG A 145 -19.03 -30.50 -7.48
CA ARG A 145 -19.24 -31.35 -8.67
C ARG A 145 -17.92 -31.55 -9.42
N LEU A 146 -17.18 -30.47 -9.70
CA LEU A 146 -15.89 -30.56 -10.39
C LEU A 146 -14.84 -31.30 -9.56
N ALA A 147 -14.78 -31.03 -8.25
CA ALA A 147 -13.88 -31.74 -7.34
C ALA A 147 -14.18 -33.24 -7.30
N GLY A 148 -15.46 -33.64 -7.25
CA GLY A 148 -15.88 -35.04 -7.35
C GLY A 148 -15.50 -35.71 -8.67
N GLN A 149 -15.67 -35.00 -9.79
CA GLN A 149 -15.29 -35.52 -11.11
C GLN A 149 -13.77 -35.73 -11.24
N ILE A 150 -12.98 -34.76 -10.76
CA ILE A 150 -11.51 -34.83 -10.83
C ILE A 150 -10.97 -35.91 -9.89
N THR A 151 -11.51 -36.03 -8.67
CA THR A 151 -11.08 -37.06 -7.72
C THR A 151 -11.42 -38.49 -8.17
N ALA A 152 -12.47 -38.66 -9.00
CA ALA A 152 -12.83 -39.94 -9.61
C ALA A 152 -11.95 -40.35 -10.80
N LEU A 153 -11.01 -39.51 -11.26
CA LEU A 153 -10.10 -39.86 -12.35
C LEU A 153 -9.13 -40.95 -11.92
N ALA A 154 -9.24 -42.13 -12.54
CA ALA A 154 -8.43 -43.30 -12.21
C ALA A 154 -7.03 -43.32 -12.88
N ARG A 155 -6.79 -42.48 -13.90
CA ARG A 155 -5.55 -42.46 -14.69
C ARG A 155 -4.92 -41.08 -14.74
N LEU A 156 -4.43 -40.62 -13.59
CA LEU A 156 -3.59 -39.43 -13.50
C LEU A 156 -2.11 -39.82 -13.38
N ALA A 157 -1.23 -38.90 -13.75
CA ALA A 157 0.21 -39.09 -13.61
C ALA A 157 0.60 -39.27 -12.12
N PRO A 158 1.63 -40.06 -11.79
CA PRO A 158 2.09 -40.28 -10.41
C PRO A 158 2.27 -39.01 -9.56
N GLU A 159 2.70 -37.93 -10.20
CA GLU A 159 2.98 -36.61 -9.64
C GLU A 159 1.69 -35.90 -9.20
N ALA A 160 0.54 -36.26 -9.77
CA ALA A 160 -0.77 -35.67 -9.47
C ALA A 160 -1.39 -36.23 -8.18
N ARG A 161 -0.87 -37.34 -7.64
CA ARG A 161 -1.50 -38.05 -6.50
C ARG A 161 -1.58 -37.19 -5.24
N SER A 162 -0.57 -36.38 -4.96
CA SER A 162 -0.58 -35.48 -3.80
C SER A 162 -1.64 -34.38 -3.96
N ALA A 163 -1.73 -33.77 -5.15
CA ALA A 163 -2.74 -32.77 -5.47
C ALA A 163 -4.17 -33.37 -5.44
N GLN A 164 -4.35 -34.58 -5.97
CA GLN A 164 -5.63 -35.30 -5.96
C GLN A 164 -6.04 -35.66 -4.52
N ALA A 165 -5.11 -36.07 -3.67
CA ALA A 165 -5.37 -36.33 -2.26
C ALA A 165 -5.76 -35.06 -1.49
N ALA A 166 -5.08 -33.93 -1.76
CA ALA A 166 -5.43 -32.63 -1.18
C ALA A 166 -6.84 -32.18 -1.62
N LEU A 167 -7.19 -32.37 -2.90
CA LEU A 167 -8.54 -32.09 -3.41
C LEU A 167 -9.59 -33.00 -2.78
N HIS A 168 -9.27 -34.29 -2.59
CA HIS A 168 -10.17 -35.23 -1.92
C HIS A 168 -10.39 -34.86 -0.44
N ALA A 169 -9.35 -34.42 0.27
CA ALA A 169 -9.50 -33.92 1.63
C ALA A 169 -10.38 -32.66 1.69
N ALA A 170 -10.17 -31.71 0.77
CA ALA A 170 -10.95 -30.47 0.70
C ALA A 170 -12.44 -30.69 0.37
N LEU A 171 -12.83 -31.81 -0.25
CA LEU A 171 -14.25 -32.17 -0.43
C LEU A 171 -15.00 -32.32 0.90
N GLY A 172 -14.30 -32.69 1.97
CA GLY A 172 -14.85 -32.78 3.32
C GLY A 172 -14.87 -31.47 4.09
N ALA A 173 -14.33 -30.38 3.54
CA ALA A 173 -14.28 -29.09 4.21
C ALA A 173 -15.67 -28.48 4.40
N ALA A 174 -15.83 -27.75 5.51
CA ALA A 174 -17.07 -27.06 5.83
C ALA A 174 -17.36 -25.90 4.85
N ASP A 175 -16.33 -25.13 4.49
CA ASP A 175 -16.45 -24.04 3.53
C ASP A 175 -16.02 -24.47 2.12
N ALA A 176 -16.83 -24.10 1.12
CA ALA A 176 -16.51 -24.36 -0.28
C ALA A 176 -15.33 -23.53 -0.79
N ALA A 177 -14.96 -22.44 -0.10
CA ALA A 177 -13.76 -21.66 -0.43
C ALA A 177 -12.48 -22.50 -0.36
N GLU A 178 -12.44 -23.51 0.51
CA GLU A 178 -11.30 -24.43 0.65
C GLU A 178 -11.08 -25.32 -0.58
N LEU A 179 -12.06 -25.42 -1.49
CA LEU A 179 -11.94 -26.17 -2.74
C LEU A 179 -11.22 -25.39 -3.85
N ILE A 180 -11.14 -24.06 -3.76
CA ILE A 180 -10.61 -23.21 -4.83
C ILE A 180 -9.14 -23.55 -5.13
N ALA A 181 -8.28 -23.47 -4.11
CA ALA A 181 -6.84 -23.71 -4.29
C ALA A 181 -6.52 -25.16 -4.75
N PRO A 182 -7.10 -26.22 -4.17
CA PRO A 182 -6.90 -27.58 -4.64
C PRO A 182 -7.40 -27.83 -6.08
N LEU A 183 -8.50 -27.19 -6.49
CA LEU A 183 -9.00 -27.30 -7.88
C LEU A 183 -8.03 -26.64 -8.87
N THR A 184 -7.54 -25.44 -8.58
CA THR A 184 -6.53 -24.78 -9.41
C THR A 184 -5.23 -25.59 -9.44
N GLY A 185 -4.83 -26.17 -8.31
CA GLY A 185 -3.65 -27.04 -8.19
C GLY A 185 -3.72 -28.32 -9.02
N MET A 186 -4.91 -28.77 -9.43
CA MET A 186 -5.06 -29.93 -10.31
C MET A 186 -4.81 -29.62 -11.80
N ARG A 187 -4.88 -28.36 -12.20
CA ARG A 187 -4.83 -27.94 -13.61
C ARG A 187 -3.58 -28.40 -14.37
N PRO A 188 -2.35 -28.36 -13.80
CA PRO A 188 -1.16 -28.85 -14.49
C PRO A 188 -1.17 -30.36 -14.80
N TYR A 189 -2.06 -31.12 -14.15
CA TYR A 189 -2.14 -32.59 -14.27
C TYR A 189 -3.29 -33.06 -15.17
N LEU A 190 -4.11 -32.13 -15.68
CA LEU A 190 -5.19 -32.43 -16.62
C LEU A 190 -4.65 -32.34 -18.06
N ASP A 191 -4.54 -33.50 -18.72
CA ASP A 191 -4.10 -33.61 -20.11
C ASP A 191 -5.24 -33.39 -21.14
N ALA A 192 -4.93 -33.55 -22.42
CA ALA A 192 -5.87 -33.40 -23.53
C ALA A 192 -7.09 -34.35 -23.49
N ARG A 193 -7.08 -35.39 -22.64
CA ARG A 193 -8.23 -36.28 -22.43
C ARG A 193 -9.27 -35.66 -21.50
N HIS A 194 -8.89 -34.61 -20.77
CA HIS A 194 -9.69 -33.94 -19.76
C HIS A 194 -10.12 -32.52 -20.19
N THR A 195 -10.08 -32.20 -21.48
CA THR A 195 -10.37 -30.86 -22.03
C THR A 195 -11.70 -30.28 -21.55
N GLY A 196 -12.76 -31.10 -21.44
CA GLY A 196 -14.05 -30.63 -20.91
C GLY A 196 -14.01 -30.20 -19.43
N LEU A 197 -13.16 -30.84 -18.63
CA LEU A 197 -12.94 -30.45 -17.22
C LEU A 197 -12.11 -29.16 -17.14
N VAL A 198 -11.09 -29.02 -17.99
CA VAL A 198 -10.28 -27.80 -18.08
C VAL A 198 -11.15 -26.60 -18.47
N GLN A 199 -11.99 -26.74 -19.50
CA GLN A 199 -12.94 -25.71 -19.92
C GLN A 199 -13.95 -25.35 -18.82
N SER A 200 -14.41 -26.35 -18.06
CA SER A 200 -15.33 -26.11 -16.95
C SER A 200 -14.66 -25.35 -15.79
N LEU A 201 -13.39 -25.63 -15.52
CA LEU A 201 -12.58 -24.88 -14.54
C LEU A 201 -12.34 -23.45 -15.02
N GLU A 202 -11.97 -23.26 -16.29
CA GLU A 202 -11.79 -21.96 -16.92
C GLU A 202 -13.06 -21.11 -16.85
N ALA A 203 -14.20 -21.66 -17.25
CA ALA A 203 -15.48 -20.97 -17.18
C ALA A 203 -15.86 -20.59 -15.74
N LEU A 204 -15.45 -21.39 -14.74
CA LEU A 204 -15.69 -21.10 -13.33
C LEU A 204 -14.75 -20.00 -12.80
N GLU A 205 -13.47 -20.03 -13.18
CA GLU A 205 -12.49 -18.98 -12.87
C GLU A 205 -12.86 -17.65 -13.51
N ASP A 206 -13.36 -17.66 -14.74
CA ASP A 206 -13.85 -16.46 -15.42
C ASP A 206 -15.04 -15.85 -14.68
N ARG A 207 -15.99 -16.67 -14.20
CA ARG A 207 -17.09 -16.19 -13.34
C ARG A 207 -16.58 -15.58 -12.04
N HIS A 208 -15.58 -16.18 -11.40
CA HIS A 208 -14.96 -15.61 -10.18
C HIS A 208 -14.34 -14.23 -10.45
N ARG A 209 -13.64 -14.08 -11.58
CA ARG A 209 -13.00 -12.82 -11.98
C ARG A 209 -14.01 -11.74 -12.32
N THR A 210 -15.12 -12.09 -12.97
CA THR A 210 -16.20 -11.12 -13.28
C THR A 210 -16.90 -10.63 -12.01
N THR A 211 -17.23 -11.53 -11.07
CA THR A 211 -17.84 -11.10 -9.79
C THR A 211 -16.90 -10.22 -8.97
N ALA A 212 -15.58 -10.45 -9.03
CA ALA A 212 -14.60 -9.59 -8.40
C ALA A 212 -14.49 -8.19 -9.05
N ALA A 213 -14.88 -8.03 -10.31
CA ALA A 213 -14.86 -6.74 -11.02
C ALA A 213 -16.15 -5.93 -10.82
N ASP A 214 -17.28 -6.57 -10.47
CA ASP A 214 -18.56 -5.90 -10.20
C ASP A 214 -18.64 -5.33 -8.75
N ASP A 215 -17.74 -5.77 -7.85
CA ASP A 215 -17.69 -5.36 -6.43
C ASP A 215 -16.68 -4.21 -6.13
N ASP A 216 -15.96 -3.70 -7.15
CA ASP A 216 -14.94 -2.63 -7.08
C ASP A 216 -15.49 -1.30 -7.64
#